data_AF-A0A452Y9J5-F1
#
_entry.id   AF-A0A452Y9J5-F1
#
_cell.length_a   1.000
_cell.length_b   1.000
_cell.length_c   1.000
_cell.angle_alpha   90.00
_cell.angle_beta   90.00
_cell.angle_gamma   90.00
#
_symmetry.space_group_name_H-M   'P 1'
#
loop_
_entity.id
_entity.type
_entity.pdbx_description
1 polymer ?
#
loop_
_entity_poly.entity_id
_entity_poly.type
_entity_poly.pdbx_seq_one_letter_code
_entity_poly.pdbx_strand_id
1 'polypeptide(L)'
;MPDMQPLISDFVLKLKRRKVEGSHAVARQTAELLRSVVSQHRMGSTNQAAALADAIHAVGEHLIAANPIELAVGNTVRRVLHIIKEEDISFTAVGIEGLSVTAVSDDECDSGNDDRPTLSAAVLASHARNALRAPSLQTLLDDIPVSTALSHSSSSAGDSDGKTGDKSLKTRKLKHDVIAAIGDLIEEIDTCYDQISEQAVEHIHQNEVILTLGRSRTVKEFLYAAKEKKRSFRVFVAEGAPRYQGHALAKELVEKGIQTTVITDSAVFAMISRVNM
;
A
#
# COMPACT_ATOMS: atom_id res chain seq x y z
N MET A 1 1.60 -21.62 -11.13
CA MET A 1 1.89 -21.21 -9.74
C MET A 1 1.49 -22.34 -8.78
N PRO A 2 2.15 -23.51 -8.77
CA PRO A 2 1.70 -24.64 -7.94
C PRO A 2 2.19 -24.58 -6.49
N ASP A 3 3.39 -24.05 -6.25
CA ASP A 3 4.08 -24.22 -4.95
C ASP A 3 3.56 -23.30 -3.83
N MET A 4 2.88 -22.20 -4.15
CA MET A 4 2.35 -21.23 -3.15
C MET A 4 0.86 -21.39 -2.84
N GLN A 5 0.12 -22.16 -3.62
CA GLN A 5 -1.27 -22.50 -3.33
C GLN A 5 -1.48 -23.04 -1.89
N PRO A 6 -0.60 -23.90 -1.33
CA PRO A 6 -0.77 -24.35 0.05
C PRO A 6 -0.68 -23.20 1.07
N LEU A 7 0.28 -22.27 0.92
CA LEU A 7 0.44 -21.13 1.82
C LEU A 7 -0.76 -20.18 1.77
N ILE A 8 -1.25 -19.89 0.56
CA ILE A 8 -2.44 -19.06 0.37
C ILE A 8 -3.66 -19.76 0.99
N SER A 9 -3.82 -21.06 0.76
CA SER A 9 -4.94 -21.84 1.32
C SER A 9 -4.91 -21.91 2.85
N ASP A 10 -3.72 -22.05 3.47
CA ASP A 10 -3.56 -22.03 4.91
C ASP A 10 -3.93 -20.65 5.49
N PHE A 11 -3.51 -19.57 4.84
CA PHE A 11 -3.89 -18.23 5.26
C PHE A 11 -5.40 -17.97 5.10
N VAL A 12 -6.02 -18.42 4.01
CA VAL A 12 -7.47 -18.40 3.82
C VAL A 12 -8.19 -19.18 4.93
N LEU A 13 -7.68 -20.36 5.31
CA LEU A 13 -8.23 -21.14 6.41
C LEU A 13 -8.08 -20.42 7.76
N LYS A 14 -6.95 -19.75 7.99
CA LYS A 14 -6.74 -18.92 9.19
C LYS A 14 -7.72 -17.75 9.27
N LEU A 15 -7.99 -17.08 8.14
CA LEU A 15 -8.97 -16.00 8.05
C LEU A 15 -10.40 -16.51 8.29
N LYS A 16 -10.80 -17.60 7.63
CA LYS A 16 -12.14 -18.21 7.80
C LYS A 16 -12.38 -18.70 9.23
N ARG A 17 -11.35 -19.26 9.88
CA ARG A 17 -11.42 -19.74 11.27
C ARG A 17 -11.22 -18.64 12.31
N ARG A 18 -11.06 -17.37 11.89
CA ARG A 18 -10.76 -16.23 12.79
C ARG A 18 -9.59 -16.48 13.73
N LYS A 19 -8.55 -17.17 13.23
CA LYS A 19 -7.32 -17.39 14.01
C LYS A 19 -6.43 -16.15 14.03
N VAL A 20 -6.55 -15.31 13.00
CA VAL A 20 -5.88 -14.03 12.90
C VAL A 20 -6.96 -12.97 12.95
N GLU A 21 -7.00 -12.22 14.04
CA GLU A 21 -7.94 -11.12 14.26
C GLU A 21 -7.18 -9.81 14.44
N GLY A 22 -7.79 -8.71 14.03
CA GLY A 22 -7.26 -7.36 14.20
C GLY A 22 -6.55 -6.81 12.97
N SER A 23 -6.82 -5.54 12.68
CA SER A 23 -6.37 -4.84 11.47
C SER A 23 -4.87 -4.95 11.26
N HIS A 24 -4.05 -4.72 12.30
CA HIS A 24 -2.60 -4.76 12.20
C HIS A 24 -2.04 -6.16 11.89
N ALA A 25 -2.46 -7.18 12.63
CA ALA A 25 -1.96 -8.55 12.44
C ALA A 25 -2.35 -9.10 11.06
N VAL A 26 -3.58 -8.80 10.62
CA VAL A 26 -4.08 -9.17 9.30
C VAL A 26 -3.36 -8.43 8.18
N ALA A 27 -3.18 -7.10 8.30
CA ALA A 27 -2.47 -6.30 7.30
C ALA A 27 -1.03 -6.77 7.11
N ARG A 28 -0.30 -6.98 8.22
CA ARG A 28 1.09 -7.46 8.19
C ARG A 28 1.22 -8.83 7.52
N GLN A 29 0.44 -9.82 7.95
CA GLN A 29 0.49 -11.17 7.36
C GLN A 29 0.06 -11.16 5.88
N THR A 30 -0.88 -10.29 5.50
CA THR A 30 -1.28 -10.12 4.10
C THR A 30 -0.13 -9.54 3.28
N ALA A 31 0.55 -8.51 3.77
CA ALA A 31 1.71 -7.92 3.10
C ALA A 31 2.88 -8.92 2.96
N GLU A 32 3.18 -9.69 4.01
CA GLU A 32 4.21 -10.75 4.00
C GLU A 32 3.89 -11.86 2.99
N LEU A 33 2.62 -12.26 2.90
CA LEU A 33 2.15 -13.23 1.90
C LEU A 33 2.30 -12.67 0.48
N LEU A 34 1.85 -11.44 0.23
CA LEU A 34 1.96 -10.79 -1.08
C LEU A 34 3.43 -10.60 -1.50
N ARG A 35 4.32 -10.22 -0.58
CA ARG A 35 5.77 -10.16 -0.81
C ARG A 35 6.33 -11.51 -1.26
N SER A 36 5.90 -12.59 -0.61
CA SER A 36 6.30 -13.95 -0.95
C SER A 36 5.78 -14.36 -2.34
N VAL A 37 4.55 -13.96 -2.69
CA VAL A 37 3.95 -14.19 -4.02
C VAL A 37 4.74 -13.48 -5.11
N VAL A 38 5.08 -12.20 -4.91
CA VAL A 38 5.91 -11.44 -5.85
C VAL A 38 7.29 -12.09 -6.01
N SER A 39 7.92 -12.51 -4.91
CA SER A 39 9.24 -13.14 -4.91
C SER A 39 9.28 -14.45 -5.69
N GLN A 40 8.22 -15.26 -5.65
CA GLN A 40 8.18 -16.54 -6.36
C GLN A 40 7.58 -16.45 -7.77
N HIS A 41 6.96 -15.33 -8.13
CA HIS A 41 6.39 -15.15 -9.45
C HIS A 41 7.47 -15.20 -10.54
N ARG A 42 7.25 -16.06 -11.54
CA ARG A 42 8.09 -16.17 -12.75
C ARG A 42 7.70 -15.07 -13.72
N MET A 43 8.60 -14.13 -13.94
CA MET A 43 8.35 -12.96 -14.79
C MET A 43 8.52 -13.33 -16.27
N GLY A 44 7.50 -13.06 -17.09
CA GLY A 44 7.57 -13.16 -18.56
C GLY A 44 8.24 -11.96 -19.22
N SER A 45 8.51 -12.02 -20.54
CA SER A 45 9.23 -10.96 -21.25
C SER A 45 8.38 -9.75 -21.65
N THR A 46 7.05 -9.86 -21.60
CA THR A 46 6.11 -8.85 -22.13
C THR A 46 5.02 -8.57 -21.08
N ASN A 47 4.78 -7.29 -20.77
CA ASN A 47 3.76 -6.80 -19.81
C ASN A 47 3.90 -7.34 -18.37
N GLN A 48 5.06 -7.12 -17.78
CA GLN A 48 5.46 -7.66 -16.48
C GLN A 48 4.62 -7.14 -15.31
N ALA A 49 4.38 -5.83 -15.26
CA ALA A 49 3.58 -5.22 -14.19
C ALA A 49 2.11 -5.65 -14.26
N ALA A 50 1.53 -5.75 -15.47
CA ALA A 50 0.16 -6.23 -15.66
C ALA A 50 0.00 -7.70 -15.21
N ALA A 51 0.91 -8.59 -15.63
CA ALA A 51 0.87 -9.99 -15.22
C ALA A 51 1.05 -10.17 -13.69
N LEU A 52 1.90 -9.35 -13.07
CA LEU A 52 2.09 -9.35 -11.62
C LEU A 52 0.85 -8.80 -10.89
N ALA A 53 0.27 -7.72 -11.40
CA ALA A 53 -0.95 -7.12 -10.87
C ALA A 53 -2.13 -8.09 -10.95
N ASP A 54 -2.32 -8.78 -12.08
CA ASP A 54 -3.37 -9.79 -12.26
C ASP A 54 -3.20 -10.95 -11.29
N ALA A 55 -1.96 -11.41 -11.06
CA ALA A 55 -1.67 -12.46 -10.10
C ALA A 55 -2.02 -12.04 -8.66
N ILE A 56 -1.68 -10.80 -8.27
CA ILE A 56 -2.02 -10.26 -6.95
C ILE A 56 -3.51 -10.01 -6.81
N HIS A 57 -4.17 -9.54 -7.87
CA HIS A 57 -5.61 -9.35 -7.89
C HIS A 57 -6.34 -10.69 -7.67
N ALA A 58 -5.92 -11.75 -8.37
CA ALA A 58 -6.50 -13.08 -8.20
C ALA A 58 -6.32 -13.63 -6.77
N VAL A 59 -5.14 -13.47 -6.17
CA VAL A 59 -4.91 -13.85 -4.76
C VAL A 59 -5.75 -12.98 -3.83
N GLY A 60 -5.80 -11.68 -4.08
CA GLY A 60 -6.56 -10.70 -3.31
C GLY A 60 -8.05 -11.01 -3.27
N GLU A 61 -8.66 -11.35 -4.41
CA GLU A 61 -10.07 -11.77 -4.48
C GLU A 61 -10.35 -12.98 -3.60
N HIS A 62 -9.46 -13.99 -3.62
CA HIS A 62 -9.60 -15.17 -2.77
C HIS A 62 -9.50 -14.83 -1.27
N LEU A 63 -8.61 -13.92 -0.89
CA LEU A 63 -8.46 -13.48 0.50
C LEU A 63 -9.65 -12.63 0.97
N ILE A 64 -10.14 -11.71 0.14
CA ILE A 64 -11.29 -10.85 0.45
C ILE A 64 -12.57 -11.69 0.56
N ALA A 65 -12.75 -12.67 -0.33
CA ALA A 65 -13.88 -13.59 -0.28
C ALA A 65 -13.86 -14.49 0.98
N ALA A 66 -12.68 -14.73 1.57
CA ALA A 66 -12.55 -15.52 2.78
C ALA A 66 -13.12 -14.82 4.02
N ASN A 67 -12.96 -13.50 4.13
CA ASN A 67 -13.53 -12.69 5.19
C ASN A 67 -13.76 -11.23 4.73
N PRO A 68 -14.95 -10.90 4.18
CA PRO A 68 -15.20 -9.57 3.62
C PRO A 68 -15.34 -8.47 4.68
N ILE A 69 -15.45 -8.83 5.96
CA ILE A 69 -15.59 -7.88 7.08
C ILE A 69 -14.21 -7.28 7.45
N GLU A 70 -13.13 -8.03 7.23
CA GLU A 70 -11.76 -7.59 7.52
C GLU A 70 -11.22 -6.74 6.36
N LEU A 71 -11.57 -5.45 6.36
CA LEU A 71 -11.19 -4.49 5.32
C LEU A 71 -9.67 -4.30 5.19
N ALA A 72 -8.90 -4.63 6.24
CA ALA A 72 -7.44 -4.53 6.23
C ALA A 72 -6.82 -5.33 5.07
N VAL A 73 -7.32 -6.56 4.81
CA VAL A 73 -6.84 -7.39 3.70
C VAL A 73 -6.98 -6.65 2.36
N GLY A 74 -8.20 -6.14 2.09
CA GLY A 74 -8.48 -5.45 0.84
C GLY A 74 -7.70 -4.14 0.69
N ASN A 75 -7.52 -3.41 1.79
CA ASN A 75 -6.74 -2.17 1.79
C ASN A 75 -5.26 -2.45 1.49
N THR A 76 -4.67 -3.47 2.12
CA THR A 76 -3.29 -3.89 1.84
C THR A 76 -3.12 -4.36 0.38
N VAL A 77 -4.04 -5.18 -0.14
CA VAL A 77 -4.00 -5.63 -1.54
C VAL A 77 -4.05 -4.45 -2.51
N ARG A 78 -4.98 -3.50 -2.31
CA ARG A 78 -5.09 -2.29 -3.15
C ARG A 78 -3.83 -1.43 -3.07
N ARG A 79 -3.24 -1.28 -1.88
CA ARG A 79 -1.97 -0.54 -1.70
C ARG A 79 -0.83 -1.20 -2.47
N VAL A 80 -0.69 -2.53 -2.40
CA VAL A 80 0.34 -3.27 -3.15
C VAL A 80 0.12 -3.16 -4.67
N LEU A 81 -1.13 -3.23 -5.15
CA LEU A 81 -1.43 -3.01 -6.57
C LEU A 81 -1.06 -1.59 -7.03
N HIS A 82 -1.25 -0.60 -6.16
CA HIS A 82 -0.83 0.77 -6.45
C HIS A 82 0.70 0.90 -6.50
N ILE A 83 1.43 0.31 -5.55
CA ILE A 83 2.90 0.26 -5.55
C ILE A 83 3.41 -0.32 -6.88
N ILE A 84 2.83 -1.42 -7.36
CA ILE A 84 3.24 -2.03 -8.64
C ILE A 84 3.04 -1.08 -9.82
N LYS A 85 1.94 -0.31 -9.82
CA LYS A 85 1.69 0.68 -10.86
C LYS A 85 2.67 1.86 -10.77
N GLU A 86 2.94 2.36 -9.57
CA GLU A 86 3.91 3.44 -9.36
C GLU A 86 5.32 3.05 -9.81
N GLU A 87 5.76 1.83 -9.49
CA GLU A 87 7.08 1.33 -9.89
C GLU A 87 7.18 1.08 -11.40
N ASP A 88 6.12 0.58 -12.05
CA ASP A 88 6.09 0.39 -13.52
C ASP A 88 6.17 1.74 -14.26
N ILE A 89 5.45 2.75 -13.77
CA ILE A 89 5.51 4.09 -14.36
C ILE A 89 6.88 4.74 -14.10
N SER A 90 7.42 4.63 -12.89
CA SER A 90 8.76 5.14 -12.57
C SER A 90 9.83 4.47 -13.43
N PHE A 91 9.71 3.15 -13.64
CA PHE A 91 10.62 2.38 -14.48
C PHE A 91 10.53 2.75 -15.96
N THR A 92 9.33 2.98 -16.49
CA THR A 92 9.13 3.43 -17.88
C THR A 92 9.62 4.86 -18.09
N ALA A 93 9.44 5.76 -17.11
CA ALA A 93 9.97 7.13 -17.15
C ALA A 93 11.51 7.16 -17.22
N VAL A 94 12.19 6.36 -16.40
CA VAL A 94 13.68 6.24 -16.43
C VAL A 94 14.17 5.66 -17.76
N GLY A 95 13.42 4.73 -18.36
CA GLY A 95 13.72 4.19 -19.69
C GLY A 95 13.65 5.22 -20.82
N ILE A 96 12.79 6.24 -20.67
CA ILE A 96 12.64 7.35 -21.64
C ILE A 96 13.75 8.39 -21.43
N GLU A 97 14.11 8.70 -20.19
CA GLU A 97 15.18 9.64 -19.87
C GLU A 97 16.56 9.15 -20.35
N GLY A 98 16.84 7.85 -20.23
CA GLY A 98 18.06 7.23 -20.77
C GLY A 98 18.17 7.26 -22.30
N LEU A 99 17.04 7.44 -23.01
CA LEU A 99 17.01 7.57 -24.47
C LEU A 99 17.18 9.03 -24.94
N SER A 100 16.96 10.01 -24.06
CA SER A 100 17.09 11.45 -24.37
C SER A 100 18.53 11.98 -24.39
N VAL A 101 19.54 11.18 -24.02
CA VAL A 101 20.95 11.62 -23.98
C VAL A 101 21.71 11.33 -25.29
N THR A 102 21.11 10.65 -26.26
CA THR A 102 21.68 10.54 -27.62
C THR A 102 21.00 11.54 -28.58
N ALA A 103 21.02 12.82 -28.22
CA ALA A 103 20.87 13.89 -29.20
C ALA A 103 22.23 14.07 -29.89
N VAL A 104 22.54 13.18 -30.83
CA VAL A 104 23.54 13.48 -31.86
C VAL A 104 22.90 14.56 -32.73
N SER A 105 23.34 15.81 -32.53
CA SER A 105 23.27 16.82 -33.58
C SER A 105 23.99 16.26 -34.78
N ASP A 106 23.30 16.09 -35.90
CA ASP A 106 23.89 16.18 -37.23
C ASP A 106 22.81 16.64 -38.23
N ASP A 107 23.23 17.59 -39.06
CA ASP A 107 22.48 18.40 -40.03
C ASP A 107 21.77 17.61 -41.14
N GLU A 108 20.61 18.17 -41.53
CA GLU A 108 19.90 18.19 -42.83
C GLU A 108 20.16 17.09 -43.89
N CYS A 109 19.07 16.40 -44.31
CA CYS A 109 18.74 16.13 -45.73
C CYS A 109 17.28 15.62 -45.84
N ASP A 110 16.41 16.45 -46.44
CA ASP A 110 15.00 16.20 -46.77
C ASP A 110 14.81 15.12 -47.85
N SER A 111 13.83 14.23 -47.66
CA SER A 111 13.05 13.59 -48.73
C SER A 111 11.87 12.75 -48.18
N GLY A 112 10.65 13.23 -48.42
CA GLY A 112 9.51 12.38 -48.77
C GLY A 112 8.47 12.07 -47.68
N ASN A 113 7.32 12.75 -47.79
CA ASN A 113 6.00 12.44 -47.22
C ASN A 113 5.79 11.06 -46.57
N ASP A 114 5.54 11.07 -45.26
CA ASP A 114 4.62 10.14 -44.61
C ASP A 114 3.92 10.87 -43.43
N ASP A 115 2.72 11.40 -43.68
CA ASP A 115 1.86 12.04 -42.67
C ASP A 115 1.33 10.99 -41.69
N ARG A 116 2.16 10.56 -40.75
CA ARG A 116 1.75 9.80 -39.57
C ARG A 116 2.33 10.50 -38.33
N PRO A 117 1.48 10.90 -37.35
CA PRO A 117 1.98 11.57 -36.16
C PRO A 117 2.73 10.55 -35.32
N THR A 118 4.05 10.51 -35.45
CA THR A 118 4.92 9.84 -34.50
C THR A 118 4.85 10.67 -33.21
N LEU A 119 4.22 10.13 -32.17
CA LEU A 119 4.13 10.83 -30.89
C LEU A 119 5.55 11.10 -30.39
N SER A 120 5.91 12.38 -30.31
CA SER A 120 7.23 12.81 -29.86
C SER A 120 7.54 12.21 -28.48
N ALA A 121 8.81 11.91 -28.20
CA ALA A 121 9.25 11.37 -26.90
C ALA A 121 8.78 12.24 -25.72
N ALA A 122 8.63 13.55 -25.94
CA ALA A 122 8.04 14.49 -24.98
C ALA A 122 6.56 14.19 -24.67
N VAL A 123 5.79 13.77 -25.66
CA VAL A 123 4.38 13.38 -25.51
C VAL A 123 4.30 12.09 -24.71
N LEU A 124 5.08 11.06 -25.03
CA LEU A 124 5.12 9.81 -24.24
C LEU A 124 5.59 10.05 -22.79
N ALA A 125 6.57 10.93 -22.57
CA ALA A 125 7.00 11.33 -21.23
C ALA A 125 5.91 12.10 -20.47
N SER A 126 5.14 12.95 -21.15
CA SER A 126 4.00 13.64 -20.54
C SER A 126 2.84 12.70 -20.18
N HIS A 127 2.60 11.65 -20.98
CA HIS A 127 1.61 10.61 -20.69
C HIS A 127 2.03 9.76 -19.48
N ALA A 128 3.31 9.36 -19.39
CA ALA A 128 3.83 8.66 -18.21
C ALA A 128 3.69 9.50 -16.92
N ARG A 129 3.94 10.82 -17.01
CA ARG A 129 3.72 11.75 -15.88
C ARG A 129 2.25 11.92 -15.51
N ASN A 130 1.35 11.92 -16.51
CA ASN A 130 -0.09 12.00 -16.29
C ASN A 130 -0.67 10.71 -15.66
N ALA A 131 -0.07 9.54 -15.93
CA ALA A 131 -0.49 8.26 -15.33
C ALA A 131 -0.29 8.20 -13.80
N LEU A 132 0.62 8.99 -13.24
CA LEU A 132 0.84 9.14 -11.79
C LEU A 132 -0.11 10.18 -11.15
N ARG A 133 -0.86 10.93 -11.95
CA ARG A 133 -1.78 11.97 -11.45
C ARG A 133 -3.12 11.35 -11.11
N ALA A 134 -3.79 11.88 -10.08
CA ALA A 134 -5.16 11.49 -9.76
C ALA A 134 -6.05 11.61 -11.01
N PRO A 135 -6.90 10.60 -11.32
CA PRO A 135 -7.70 10.60 -12.53
C PRO A 135 -8.66 11.79 -12.48
N SER A 136 -8.32 12.82 -13.25
CA SER A 136 -9.20 13.95 -13.51
C SER A 136 -9.91 13.72 -14.83
N LEU A 137 -11.10 14.31 -14.98
CA LEU A 137 -11.83 14.26 -16.25
C LEU A 137 -10.94 14.71 -17.42
N GLN A 138 -10.12 15.73 -17.19
CA GLN A 138 -9.16 16.25 -18.18
C GLN A 138 -8.13 15.18 -18.59
N THR A 139 -7.51 14.51 -17.62
CA THR A 139 -6.52 13.45 -17.88
C THR A 139 -7.11 12.28 -18.66
N LEU A 140 -8.35 11.87 -18.34
CA LEU A 140 -9.03 10.77 -19.03
C LEU A 140 -9.50 11.12 -20.46
N LEU A 141 -9.79 12.39 -20.72
CA LEU A 141 -10.10 12.86 -22.07
C LEU A 141 -8.85 13.01 -22.94
N ASP A 142 -7.72 13.40 -22.33
CA ASP A 142 -6.43 13.47 -23.00
C ASP A 142 -5.88 12.07 -23.32
N ASP A 143 -6.17 11.07 -22.48
CA ASP A 143 -5.79 9.66 -22.65
C ASP A 143 -6.64 8.88 -23.68
N ILE A 144 -7.59 9.52 -24.39
CA ILE A 144 -8.35 8.84 -25.45
C ILE A 144 -7.36 8.41 -26.54
N PRO A 145 -7.11 7.11 -26.75
CA PRO A 145 -6.24 6.67 -27.81
C PRO A 145 -6.97 6.95 -29.13
N VAL A 146 -6.53 7.99 -29.84
CA VAL A 146 -6.84 8.12 -31.27
C VAL A 146 -6.33 6.83 -31.90
N SER A 147 -7.24 5.97 -32.37
CA SER A 147 -6.92 4.68 -32.98
C SER A 147 -5.99 4.90 -34.18
N THR A 148 -4.70 4.75 -33.96
CA THR A 148 -3.71 4.56 -35.02
C THR A 148 -3.34 3.09 -35.03
N ALA A 149 -3.76 2.42 -36.10
CA ALA A 149 -3.44 1.04 -36.37
C ALA A 149 -1.93 0.79 -36.21
N LEU A 150 -1.57 -0.19 -35.38
CA LEU A 150 -0.23 -0.76 -35.30
C LEU A 150 0.14 -1.31 -36.68
N SER A 151 0.89 -0.55 -37.48
CA SER A 151 1.56 -1.08 -38.66
C SER A 151 2.85 -1.75 -38.21
N HIS A 152 2.84 -3.09 -38.16
CA HIS A 152 4.04 -3.89 -38.24
C HIS A 152 4.68 -3.69 -39.62
N SER A 153 5.55 -2.69 -39.77
CA SER A 153 6.47 -2.64 -40.89
C SER A 153 7.64 -3.57 -40.59
N SER A 154 7.57 -4.78 -41.14
CA SER A 154 8.68 -5.73 -41.22
C SER A 154 9.77 -5.17 -42.15
N SER A 155 10.63 -4.27 -41.67
CA SER A 155 11.90 -3.98 -42.34
C SER A 155 12.97 -4.94 -41.83
N SER A 156 12.99 -6.09 -42.49
CA SER A 156 14.06 -7.07 -42.47
C SER A 156 15.28 -6.53 -43.23
N ALA A 157 16.31 -6.10 -42.51
CA ALA A 157 17.73 -6.21 -42.88
C ALA A 157 18.60 -5.50 -41.84
N GLY A 158 19.39 -6.26 -41.08
CA GLY A 158 20.40 -5.70 -40.17
C GLY A 158 20.65 -6.59 -38.96
N ASP A 159 21.65 -7.46 -39.08
CA ASP A 159 22.24 -8.25 -38.00
C ASP A 159 22.39 -7.47 -36.69
N SER A 160 21.79 -7.97 -35.62
CA SER A 160 22.14 -7.60 -34.25
C SER A 160 21.84 -8.76 -33.30
N ASP A 161 22.68 -9.78 -33.40
CA ASP A 161 22.87 -10.78 -32.37
C ASP A 161 23.37 -10.08 -31.09
N GLY A 162 22.61 -10.13 -29.99
CA GLY A 162 23.08 -9.63 -28.67
C GLY A 162 22.16 -8.80 -27.77
N LYS A 163 20.82 -8.81 -27.91
CA LYS A 163 19.92 -7.97 -27.06
C LYS A 163 18.91 -8.73 -26.18
N THR A 164 19.20 -9.96 -25.78
CA THR A 164 18.39 -10.73 -24.81
C THR A 164 18.78 -10.47 -23.35
N GLY A 165 20.02 -10.06 -23.08
CA GLY A 165 20.50 -9.80 -21.71
C GLY A 165 19.86 -8.58 -21.04
N ASP A 166 19.64 -7.51 -21.81
CA ASP A 166 19.22 -6.21 -21.28
C ASP A 166 17.76 -6.22 -20.79
N LYS A 167 16.88 -7.04 -21.39
CA LYS A 167 15.48 -7.21 -20.94
C LYS A 167 15.37 -8.02 -19.65
N SER A 168 16.22 -9.04 -19.46
CA SER A 168 16.24 -9.87 -18.25
C SER A 168 16.70 -9.08 -17.02
N LEU A 169 17.66 -8.17 -17.20
CA LEU A 169 18.12 -7.24 -16.15
C LEU A 169 17.01 -6.25 -15.76
N LYS A 170 16.27 -5.73 -16.75
CA LYS A 170 15.11 -4.85 -16.54
C LYS A 170 14.01 -5.52 -15.70
N THR A 171 13.72 -6.79 -15.98
CA THR A 171 12.73 -7.59 -15.23
C THR A 171 13.11 -7.82 -13.78
N ARG A 172 14.39 -8.02 -13.50
CA ARG A 172 14.88 -8.25 -12.13
C ARG A 172 14.85 -6.97 -11.29
N LYS A 173 15.04 -5.81 -11.92
CA LYS A 173 14.97 -4.50 -11.26
C LYS A 173 13.56 -4.18 -10.75
N LEU A 174 12.55 -4.15 -11.62
CA LEU A 174 11.15 -3.90 -11.23
C LEU A 174 10.70 -4.83 -10.09
N LYS A 175 11.01 -6.13 -10.19
CA LYS A 175 10.67 -7.10 -9.14
C LYS A 175 11.37 -6.80 -7.82
N HIS A 176 12.64 -6.43 -7.85
CA HIS A 176 13.39 -6.05 -6.67
C HIS A 176 12.80 -4.79 -6.02
N ASP A 177 12.49 -3.78 -6.83
CA ASP A 177 11.96 -2.50 -6.37
C ASP A 177 10.58 -2.67 -5.73
N VAL A 178 9.69 -3.47 -6.35
CA VAL A 178 8.39 -3.84 -5.75
C VAL A 178 8.57 -4.61 -4.44
N ILE A 179 9.53 -5.53 -4.35
CA ILE A 179 9.79 -6.28 -3.10
C ILE A 179 10.31 -5.36 -2.00
N ALA A 180 11.15 -4.38 -2.35
CA ALA A 180 11.65 -3.37 -1.42
C ALA A 180 10.50 -2.49 -0.93
N ALA A 181 9.68 -1.95 -1.83
CA ALA A 181 8.53 -1.12 -1.48
C ALA A 181 7.48 -1.85 -0.63
N ILE A 182 7.24 -3.15 -0.86
CA ILE A 182 6.40 -3.96 0.04
C ILE A 182 7.08 -4.16 1.40
N GLY A 183 8.41 -4.25 1.44
CA GLY A 183 9.19 -4.26 2.69
C GLY A 183 8.99 -2.97 3.48
N ASP A 184 9.12 -1.82 2.83
CA ASP A 184 8.89 -0.51 3.44
C ASP A 184 7.46 -0.38 3.98
N LEU A 185 6.46 -0.89 3.25
CA LEU A 185 5.07 -0.96 3.73
C LEU A 185 4.92 -1.81 5.00
N ILE A 186 5.67 -2.91 5.14
CA ILE A 186 5.62 -3.75 6.35
C ILE A 186 6.23 -2.98 7.53
N GLU A 187 7.36 -2.32 7.31
CA GLU A 187 8.03 -1.49 8.34
C GLU A 187 7.14 -0.29 8.76
N GLU A 188 6.45 0.33 7.80
CA GLU A 188 5.46 1.39 8.06
C GLU A 188 4.30 0.87 8.93
N ILE A 189 3.77 -0.31 8.65
CA ILE A 189 2.71 -0.93 9.46
C ILE A 189 3.20 -1.19 10.89
N ASP A 190 4.42 -1.71 11.07
CA ASP A 190 4.96 -2.01 12.40
C ASP A 190 5.30 -0.74 13.21
N THR A 191 5.73 0.35 12.55
CA THR A 191 6.11 1.62 13.20
C THR A 191 4.94 2.61 13.39
N CYS A 192 3.74 2.30 12.86
CA CYS A 192 2.62 3.24 12.87
C CYS A 192 2.19 3.68 14.29
N TYR A 193 2.35 2.80 15.29
CA TYR A 193 1.94 3.11 16.65
C TYR A 193 2.85 4.15 17.31
N ASP A 194 4.16 4.05 17.06
CA ASP A 194 5.15 4.95 17.64
C ASP A 194 4.94 6.37 17.09
N GLN A 195 4.79 6.50 15.76
CA GLN A 195 4.53 7.77 15.08
C GLN A 195 3.27 8.47 15.61
N ILE A 196 2.19 7.72 15.85
CA ILE A 196 0.94 8.27 16.42
C ILE A 196 1.13 8.65 17.90
N SER A 197 1.88 7.85 18.66
CA SER A 197 2.08 8.07 20.10
C SER A 197 2.93 9.32 20.39
N GLU A 198 3.82 9.72 19.48
CA GLU A 198 4.64 10.93 19.64
C GLU A 198 3.80 12.20 19.76
N GLN A 199 2.68 12.26 19.03
CA GLN A 199 1.73 13.37 18.98
C GLN A 199 0.88 13.49 20.26
N ALA A 200 0.91 12.49 21.15
CA ALA A 200 0.05 12.46 22.34
C ALA A 200 0.21 13.66 23.27
N VAL A 201 1.38 14.30 23.26
CA VAL A 201 1.69 15.40 24.18
C VAL A 201 1.13 16.74 23.73
N GLU A 202 0.82 16.86 22.44
CA GLU A 202 0.14 18.03 21.90
C GLU A 202 -1.36 17.99 22.23
N HIS A 203 -1.93 16.79 22.33
CA HIS A 203 -3.36 16.60 22.55
C HIS A 203 -3.74 16.38 24.02
N ILE A 204 -2.87 15.80 24.84
CA ILE A 204 -3.17 15.51 26.25
C ILE A 204 -2.51 16.54 27.17
N HIS A 205 -3.34 17.32 27.85
CA HIS A 205 -2.90 18.29 28.84
C HIS A 205 -3.07 17.80 30.28
N GLN A 206 -2.58 18.60 31.22
CA GLN A 206 -2.59 18.28 32.64
C GLN A 206 -4.02 18.37 33.21
N ASN A 207 -4.38 17.40 34.05
CA ASN A 207 -5.65 17.28 34.76
C ASN A 207 -6.88 17.13 33.85
N GLU A 208 -6.68 16.66 32.62
CA GLU A 208 -7.78 16.33 31.72
C GLU A 208 -8.42 14.98 32.07
N VAL A 209 -9.69 14.88 31.70
CA VAL A 209 -10.47 13.66 31.80
C VAL A 209 -10.76 13.14 30.39
N ILE A 210 -10.24 11.96 30.10
CA ILE A 210 -10.34 11.30 28.80
C ILE A 210 -11.35 10.16 28.90
N LEU A 211 -12.19 9.97 27.89
CA LEU A 211 -13.09 8.83 27.76
C LEU A 211 -12.67 7.92 26.61
N THR A 212 -12.57 6.63 26.87
CA THR A 212 -12.24 5.61 25.86
C THR A 212 -13.21 4.46 25.92
N LEU A 213 -13.32 3.69 24.82
CA LEU A 213 -14.20 2.54 24.69
C LEU A 213 -13.41 1.30 24.28
N GLY A 214 -13.63 0.19 24.98
CA GLY A 214 -13.05 -1.10 24.61
C GLY A 214 -11.52 -1.13 24.74
N ARG A 215 -10.86 -1.89 23.86
CA ARG A 215 -9.39 -2.02 23.86
C ARG A 215 -8.83 -1.74 22.48
N SER A 216 -8.03 -0.68 22.39
CA SER A 216 -7.24 -0.35 21.20
C SER A 216 -5.76 -0.27 21.55
N ARG A 217 -4.92 -0.92 20.74
CA ARG A 217 -3.45 -0.88 20.91
C ARG A 217 -2.92 0.54 20.68
N THR A 218 -3.42 1.22 19.65
CA THR A 218 -3.03 2.61 19.33
C THR A 218 -3.31 3.54 20.50
N VAL A 219 -4.54 3.48 21.05
CA VAL A 219 -4.94 4.36 22.17
C VAL A 219 -4.12 4.05 23.42
N LYS A 220 -3.84 2.77 23.68
CA LYS A 220 -3.00 2.36 24.80
C LYS A 220 -1.59 2.95 24.70
N GLU A 221 -0.90 2.79 23.56
CA GLU A 221 0.44 3.37 23.37
C GLU A 221 0.41 4.90 23.41
N PHE A 222 -0.63 5.54 22.86
CA PHE A 222 -0.83 6.98 22.91
C PHE A 222 -0.94 7.50 24.35
N LEU A 223 -1.73 6.83 25.20
CA LEU A 223 -1.86 7.19 26.62
C LEU A 223 -0.56 6.92 27.40
N TYR A 224 0.19 5.87 27.04
CA TYR A 224 1.50 5.60 27.64
C TYR A 224 2.51 6.69 27.31
N ALA A 225 2.62 7.10 26.06
CA ALA A 225 3.51 8.18 25.65
C ALA A 225 3.21 9.50 26.39
N ALA A 226 1.92 9.84 26.60
CA ALA A 226 1.55 11.01 27.40
C ALA A 226 1.96 10.89 28.87
N LYS A 227 1.83 9.70 29.47
CA LYS A 227 2.25 9.44 30.85
C LYS A 227 3.77 9.50 31.00
N GLU A 228 4.52 8.94 30.06
CA GLU A 228 5.99 8.95 30.04
C GLU A 228 6.55 10.37 29.96
N LYS A 229 5.90 11.26 29.20
CA LYS A 229 6.21 12.70 29.19
C LYS A 229 5.66 13.47 30.40
N LYS A 230 5.37 12.77 31.51
CA LYS A 230 4.97 13.30 32.84
C LYS A 230 3.65 14.07 32.88
N ARG A 231 2.69 13.77 32.01
CA ARG A 231 1.32 14.29 32.13
C ARG A 231 0.52 13.52 33.18
N SER A 232 -0.26 14.25 33.95
CA SER A 232 -1.24 13.74 34.92
C SER A 232 -2.62 13.89 34.32
N PHE A 233 -3.33 12.79 34.10
CA PHE A 233 -4.69 12.81 33.55
C PHE A 233 -5.47 11.60 34.05
N ARG A 234 -6.78 11.66 33.85
CA ARG A 234 -7.73 10.61 34.23
C ARG A 234 -8.34 9.98 33.00
N VAL A 235 -8.56 8.67 33.04
CA VAL A 235 -9.18 7.94 31.93
C VAL A 235 -10.42 7.19 32.42
N PHE A 236 -11.57 7.50 31.85
CA PHE A 236 -12.75 6.66 31.92
C PHE A 236 -12.71 5.64 30.79
N VAL A 237 -12.87 4.36 31.13
CA VAL A 237 -12.87 3.27 30.15
C VAL A 237 -14.24 2.61 30.16
N ALA A 238 -14.99 2.76 29.08
CA ALA A 238 -16.22 2.01 28.88
C ALA A 238 -15.89 0.55 28.55
N GLU A 239 -16.56 -0.39 29.21
CA GLU A 239 -16.23 -1.81 29.17
C GLU A 239 -16.39 -2.46 27.79
N GLY A 240 -17.31 -1.95 26.95
CA GLY A 240 -17.55 -2.49 25.61
C GLY A 240 -18.21 -3.87 25.65
N ALA A 241 -19.36 -3.97 26.31
CA ALA A 241 -20.19 -5.17 26.30
C ALA A 241 -20.64 -5.46 24.85
N PRO A 242 -20.69 -6.73 24.41
CA PRO A 242 -20.57 -7.97 25.20
C PRO A 242 -19.14 -8.54 25.30
N ARG A 243 -18.12 -7.91 24.70
CA ARG A 243 -16.75 -8.45 24.67
C ARG A 243 -15.93 -8.10 25.89
N TYR A 244 -16.35 -7.08 26.66
CA TYR A 244 -15.71 -6.64 27.92
C TYR A 244 -14.21 -6.34 27.78
N GLN A 245 -13.77 -5.93 26.59
CA GLN A 245 -12.36 -5.70 26.30
C GLN A 245 -11.78 -4.50 27.07
N GLY A 246 -12.64 -3.53 27.46
CA GLY A 246 -12.22 -2.36 28.22
C GLY A 246 -11.62 -2.71 29.59
N HIS A 247 -12.03 -3.82 30.20
CA HIS A 247 -11.45 -4.29 31.47
C HIS A 247 -9.96 -4.65 31.33
N ALA A 248 -9.58 -5.28 30.20
CA ALA A 248 -8.19 -5.60 29.91
C ALA A 248 -7.34 -4.34 29.70
N LEU A 249 -7.87 -3.35 28.97
CA LEU A 249 -7.19 -2.06 28.79
C LEU A 249 -7.04 -1.33 30.13
N ALA A 250 -8.09 -1.27 30.94
CA ALA A 250 -8.05 -0.59 32.22
C ALA A 250 -6.98 -1.20 33.15
N LYS A 251 -6.87 -2.54 33.19
CA LYS A 251 -5.81 -3.24 33.93
C LYS A 251 -4.41 -2.82 33.46
N GLU A 252 -4.17 -2.85 32.15
CA GLU A 252 -2.89 -2.44 31.54
C GLU A 252 -2.55 -0.97 31.88
N LEU A 253 -3.52 -0.05 31.84
CA LEU A 253 -3.33 1.36 32.19
C LEU A 253 -3.02 1.59 33.69
N VAL A 254 -3.65 0.82 34.59
CA VAL A 254 -3.38 0.90 36.05
C VAL A 254 -1.95 0.42 36.35
N GLU A 255 -1.48 -0.63 35.67
CA GLU A 255 -0.10 -1.14 35.84
C GLU A 255 0.94 -0.07 35.49
N LYS A 256 0.64 0.85 34.57
CA LYS A 256 1.48 2.02 34.22
C LYS A 256 1.24 3.25 35.10
N GLY A 257 0.38 3.16 36.12
CA GLY A 257 0.12 4.25 37.07
C GLY A 257 -0.72 5.40 36.49
N ILE A 258 -1.58 5.12 35.52
CA ILE A 258 -2.59 6.07 35.01
C ILE A 258 -3.85 5.92 35.86
N GLN A 259 -4.47 7.05 36.26
CA GLN A 259 -5.71 7.01 37.03
C GLN A 259 -6.86 6.61 36.12
N THR A 260 -7.29 5.34 36.20
CA THR A 260 -8.38 4.82 35.36
C THR A 260 -9.60 4.44 36.16
N THR A 261 -10.77 4.54 35.54
CA THR A 261 -12.04 4.11 36.12
C THR A 261 -12.86 3.44 35.03
N VAL A 262 -13.27 2.20 35.27
CA VAL A 262 -14.13 1.45 34.34
C VAL A 262 -15.58 1.86 34.58
N ILE A 263 -16.31 2.08 33.49
CA ILE A 263 -17.74 2.41 33.50
C ILE A 263 -18.51 1.43 32.62
N THR A 264 -19.79 1.24 32.91
CA THR A 264 -20.69 0.50 32.03
C THR A 264 -21.05 1.33 30.80
N ASP A 265 -21.39 0.68 29.69
CA ASP A 265 -21.71 1.39 28.44
C ASP A 265 -22.92 2.34 28.60
N SER A 266 -23.88 1.99 29.46
CA SER A 266 -25.04 2.85 29.77
C SER A 266 -24.67 4.12 30.54
N ALA A 267 -23.55 4.13 31.26
CA ALA A 267 -23.10 5.29 32.05
C ALA A 267 -22.33 6.33 31.21
N VAL A 268 -21.94 5.99 29.97
CA VAL A 268 -21.19 6.87 29.07
C VAL A 268 -21.85 8.24 28.91
N PHE A 269 -23.16 8.26 28.68
CA PHE A 269 -23.90 9.51 28.49
C PHE A 269 -23.93 10.39 29.76
N ALA A 270 -23.97 9.79 30.94
CA ALA A 270 -23.91 10.55 32.19
C ALA A 270 -22.50 11.14 32.43
N MET A 271 -21.46 10.41 32.03
CA MET A 271 -20.06 10.79 32.24
C MET A 271 -19.56 11.82 31.22
N ILE A 272 -20.17 11.91 30.03
CA ILE A 272 -19.73 12.83 28.97
C ILE A 272 -19.70 14.30 29.41
N SER A 273 -20.57 14.68 30.36
CA SER A 273 -20.62 16.04 30.93
C SER A 273 -19.35 16.43 31.71
N ARG A 274 -18.53 15.45 32.12
CA ARG A 274 -17.33 15.63 32.93
C ARG A 274 -16.04 15.28 32.17
N VAL A 275 -16.17 14.91 30.91
CA VAL A 275 -15.08 14.49 30.04
C VAL A 275 -14.65 15.67 29.17
N ASN A 276 -13.34 15.85 29.01
CA ASN A 276 -12.77 16.86 28.13
C ASN A 276 -12.57 16.33 26.71
N MET A 277 -12.16 15.06 26.60
CA MET A 277 -11.82 14.38 25.35
C MET A 277 -12.40 12.97 25.30
#